data_AF-A0A3B1ADG5-F1
#
_entry.id   AF-A0A3B1ADG5-F1
#
_cell.length_a   1.000
_cell.length_b   1.000
_cell.length_c   1.000
_cell.angle_alpha   90.00
_cell.angle_beta   90.00
_cell.angle_gamma   90.00
#
_symmetry.space_group_name_H-M   'P 1'
#
loop_
_entity.id
_entity.type
_entity.pdbx_description
1 polymer ?
#
loop_
_entity_poly.entity_id
_entity_poly.type
_entity_poly.pdbx_seq_one_letter_code
_entity_poly.pdbx_strand_id
1 'polypeptide(L)' 'MIADFFNWFTHLENTKPFALVLFFVTFVGIIIYVYSNKKRKRRLESYKNIPFEEDDKD' A
#
# COMPACT_ATOMS: atom_id res chain seq x y z
N MET A 1 27.51 7.47 13.32
CA MET A 1 26.47 7.35 12.28
C MET A 1 25.14 6.79 12.83
N ILE A 2 25.05 5.51 13.23
CA ILE A 2 23.79 4.96 13.78
C ILE A 2 23.45 5.55 15.16
N ALA A 3 24.45 5.74 16.03
CA ALA A 3 24.25 6.37 17.35
C ALA A 3 23.76 7.83 17.25
N ASP A 4 24.28 8.60 16.29
CA ASP A 4 23.85 9.99 16.04
C ASP A 4 22.40 10.07 15.55
N PHE A 5 21.97 9.06 14.77
CA PHE A 5 20.58 8.93 14.34
C PHE A 5 19.63 8.66 15.52
N PHE A 6 20.00 7.79 16.45
CA PHE A 6 19.20 7.55 17.67
C PHE A 6 19.15 8.78 18.57
N ASN A 7 20.24 9.54 18.69
CA ASN A 7 20.27 10.77 19.47
C ASN A 7 19.39 11.87 18.83
N TRP A 8 19.45 12.01 17.50
CA TRP A 8 18.55 12.87 16.73
C TRP A 8 17.07 12.47 16.88
N PHE A 9 16.79 11.16 16.92
CA PHE A 9 15.44 10.60 17.11
C PHE A 9 14.83 10.94 18.47
N THR A 10 15.65 11.03 19.52
CA THR A 10 15.20 11.41 20.87
C THR A 10 14.88 12.89 21.03
N HIS A 11 15.22 13.75 20.06
CA HIS A 11 14.86 15.16 20.09
C HIS A 11 13.41 15.38 19.62
N LEU A 12 12.54 15.79 20.56
CA LEU A 12 11.12 16.04 20.34
C LEU A 12 10.80 17.09 19.25
N GLU A 13 11.74 17.99 18.94
CA GLU A 13 11.60 18.96 17.85
C GLU A 13 11.48 18.28 16.48
N ASN A 14 12.16 17.14 16.29
CA ASN A 14 12.16 16.40 15.04
C ASN A 14 10.98 15.41 14.93
N THR A 15 10.19 15.26 15.99
CA THR A 15 9.06 14.32 16.02
C THR A 15 7.97 14.68 15.02
N LYS A 16 7.74 15.97 14.73
CA LYS A 16 6.72 16.41 13.76
C LYS A 16 7.04 15.97 12.31
N PRO A 17 8.20 16.32 11.72
CA PRO A 17 8.55 15.85 10.38
C PRO A 17 8.77 14.33 10.36
N PHE A 18 9.27 13.73 11.44
CA PHE A 18 9.44 12.28 11.52
C PHE A 18 8.10 11.54 11.41
N ALA A 19 7.08 11.93 12.17
CA ALA A 19 5.76 11.31 12.11
C ALA A 19 5.18 11.42 10.69
N LEU A 20 5.34 12.57 10.03
CA LEU A 20 4.89 12.77 8.65
C LEU A 20 5.54 11.75 7.69
N VAL A 21 6.86 11.61 7.74
CA VAL A 21 7.58 10.65 6.87
C VAL A 21 7.18 9.21 7.20
N LEU A 22 7.07 8.87 8.49
CA LEU A 22 6.63 7.54 8.92
C LEU A 22 5.24 7.21 8.36
N PHE A 23 4.25 8.08 8.60
CA PHE A 23 2.89 7.87 8.09
C PHE A 23 2.84 7.80 6.57
N PHE A 24 3.61 8.65 5.88
CA PHE A 24 3.67 8.66 4.42
C PHE A 24 4.26 7.36 3.86
N VAL A 25 5.41 6.91 4.37
CA VAL A 25 6.05 5.66 3.94
C VAL A 25 5.17 4.46 4.28
N THR A 26 4.55 4.44 5.47
CA THR A 26 3.60 3.39 5.85
C THR A 26 2.41 3.36 4.88
N PHE A 27 1.83 4.51 4.55
CA PHE A 27 0.72 4.60 3.60
C PHE A 27 1.09 4.09 2.20
N VAL A 28 2.22 4.55 1.66
CA VAL A 28 2.74 4.08 0.37
C VAL A 28 3.05 2.58 0.40
N GLY A 29 3.63 2.09 1.50
CA GLY A 29 3.92 0.68 1.72
C GLY A 29 2.65 -0.19 1.71
N ILE A 30 1.56 0.28 2.33
CA ILE A 30 0.26 -0.40 2.30
C ILE A 30 -0.29 -0.44 0.87
N ILE A 31 -0.24 0.67 0.12
CA ILE A 31 -0.67 0.70 -1.28
C ILE A 31 0.12 -0.32 -2.09
N ILE A 32 1.45 -0.30 -2.00
CA ILE A 32 2.31 -1.25 -2.72
C ILE A 32 1.96 -2.68 -2.30
N TYR A 33 1.84 -2.97 -1.01
CA TYR A 33 1.45 -4.30 -0.53
C TYR A 33 0.10 -4.76 -1.11
N VAL A 34 -0.88 -3.87 -1.13
CA VAL A 34 -2.24 -4.17 -1.58
C VAL A 34 -2.27 -4.47 -3.08
N TYR A 35 -1.61 -3.64 -3.89
CA TYR A 35 -1.69 -3.65 -5.35
C TYR A 35 -0.58 -4.48 -6.03
N SER A 36 0.56 -4.70 -5.37
CA SER A 36 1.66 -5.50 -5.93
C SER A 36 1.35 -6.99 -5.96
N ASN A 37 0.36 -7.48 -5.21
CA ASN A 37 0.03 -8.89 -5.19
C ASN A 37 -0.79 -9.29 -6.43
N LYS A 38 -0.08 -9.72 -7.47
CA LYS A 38 -0.61 -10.22 -8.76
C LYS A 38 -1.63 -11.36 -8.60
N LYS A 39 -1.56 -12.15 -7.51
CA LYS A 39 -2.54 -13.21 -7.22
C LYS A 39 -3.94 -12.64 -6.90
N ARG A 40 -4.04 -11.51 -6.20
CA ARG A 40 -5.33 -10.87 -5.91
C ARG A 40 -5.92 -10.18 -7.14
N LYS A 41 -5.08 -9.59 -7.99
CA LYS A 41 -5.49 -8.99 -9.26
C LYS A 41 -6.06 -10.03 -10.24
N ARG A 42 -5.42 -11.21 -10.36
CA ARG A 42 -5.90 -12.29 -11.24
C ARG A 42 -7.29 -12.82 -10.88
N ARG A 43 -7.61 -12.88 -9.58
CA ARG A 43 -8.96 -13.26 -9.13
C ARG A 43 -10.01 -12.21 -9.49
N LEU A 44 -9.66 -10.93 -9.53
CA LEU A 44 -10.58 -9.88 -9.95
C LEU A 44 -10.75 -9.87 -11.48
N GLU A 45 -9.67 -10.14 -12.23
CA GLU A 45 -9.75 -10.27 -13.68
C GLU A 45 -10.54 -11.51 -14.13
N SER A 46 -10.57 -12.60 -13.36
CA SER A 46 -11.38 -13.78 -13.71
C SER A 46 -12.90 -13.53 -13.67
N TYR A 47 -13.36 -12.45 -13.04
CA TYR A 47 -14.77 -12.04 -13.01
C TYR A 47 -15.11 -10.99 -14.08
N LYS A 48 -14.16 -10.60 -14.94
CA LYS A 48 -14.38 -9.57 -15.96
C LYS A 48 -15.28 -10.04 -17.09
N ASN A 49 -15.24 -11.34 -17.42
CA ASN A 49 -15.97 -11.95 -18.52
C ASN A 49 -17.00 -12.95 -17.99
N ILE A 50 -17.79 -12.57 -16.98
CA ILE A 50 -18.93 -13.38 -16.59
C ILE A 50 -19.97 -13.19 -17.71
N PRO A 51 -20.38 -14.24 -18.44
CA PRO A 51 -21.44 -14.11 -19.42
C PRO A 51 -22.70 -13.62 -18.72
N PHE A 52 -23.33 -12.60 -19.28
CA PHE A 52 -24.64 -12.18 -18.78
C PHE A 52 -25.66 -13.24 -19.19
N GLU A 53 -26.64 -13.56 -18.34
CA GLU A 53 -27.72 -14.52 -18.65
C GLU A 53 -28.56 -14.11 -19.88
N GLU A 54 -28.32 -12.91 -20.42
CA GLU A 54 -28.92 -12.37 -21.63
C GLU A 54 -28.16 -12.77 -22.91
N ASP A 55 -26.86 -13.12 -22.83
CA ASP A 55 -26.03 -13.47 -23.99
C ASP A 55 -26.24 -14.92 -24.48
N ASP A 56 -26.88 -15.79 -23.68
CA ASP A 56 -27.22 -17.19 -24.03
C ASP A 56 -28.56 -17.31 -24.78
N LYS A 57 -29.22 -16.18 -25.07
CA LYS A 57 -30.45 -16.11 -25.85
C LYS A 57 -30.17 -15.54 -27.24
N ASP A 58 -29.49 -16.30 -28.10
CA ASP A 58 -29.63 -16.27 -29.58
C ASP A 58 -28.79 -17.39 -30.24
#